data_AF-A0A1M7BFS8-F1
#
_entry.id   AF-A0A1M7BFS8-F1
#
_cell.length_a   1.000
_cell.length_b   1.000
_cell.length_c   1.000
_cell.angle_alpha   90.00
_cell.angle_beta   90.00
_cell.angle_gamma   90.00
#
_symmetry.space_group_name_H-M   'P 1'
#
loop_
_entity.id
_entity.type
_entity.pdbx_description
1 polymer ?
#
loop_
_entity_poly.entity_id
_entity_poly.type
_entity_poly.pdbx_seq_one_letter_code
_entity_poly.pdbx_strand_id
1 'polypeptide(L)'
;MSNFKAIIDLFGFTEEGAAQFLSVDQAQISRWCNTADGPPVEVWQALVSLFDKIRFAAEDAAKSADLDHLDASDLNRIALIVPDSLAGETGIDQTGPRRAATAMAVTTLARVFV
;
A
#
# COMPACT_ATOMS: atom_id res chain seq x y z
N MET A 1 -18.85 5.64 7.27
CA MET A 1 -17.49 5.34 6.76
C MET A 1 -17.68 4.66 5.41
N SER A 2 -17.21 5.25 4.32
CA SER A 2 -17.41 4.68 2.97
C SER A 2 -16.37 3.59 2.67
N ASN A 3 -16.68 2.69 1.74
CA ASN A 3 -15.73 1.67 1.26
C ASN A 3 -14.47 2.31 0.68
N PHE A 4 -14.62 3.45 0.02
CA PHE A 4 -13.50 4.20 -0.56
C PHE A 4 -12.54 4.68 0.52
N LYS A 5 -13.07 5.27 1.62
CA LYS A 5 -12.25 5.71 2.76
C LYS A 5 -11.43 4.56 3.35
N ALA A 6 -12.06 3.39 3.53
CA ALA A 6 -11.37 2.22 4.07
C ALA A 6 -10.19 1.77 3.18
N ILE A 7 -10.32 1.87 1.86
CA ILE A 7 -9.27 1.49 0.91
C ILE A 7 -8.14 2.54 0.87
N ILE A 8 -8.46 3.83 0.90
CA ILE A 8 -7.46 4.90 1.02
C ILE A 8 -6.64 4.74 2.32
N ASP A 9 -7.31 4.44 3.42
CA ASP A 9 -6.67 4.18 4.72
C ASP A 9 -5.79 2.93 4.69
N LEU A 10 -6.25 1.85 4.03
CA LEU A 10 -5.49 0.62 3.85
C LEU A 10 -4.16 0.87 3.12
N PHE A 11 -4.16 1.74 2.12
CA PHE A 11 -2.94 2.15 1.42
C PHE A 11 -2.17 3.25 2.14
N GLY A 12 -2.65 3.72 3.29
CA GLY A 12 -1.99 4.74 4.10
C GLY A 12 -1.92 6.11 3.42
N PHE A 13 -2.84 6.40 2.51
CA PHE A 13 -2.89 7.69 1.84
C PHE A 13 -3.57 8.75 2.71
N THR A 14 -3.06 9.98 2.65
CA THR A 14 -3.82 11.18 3.01
C THR A 14 -4.80 11.52 1.89
N GLU A 15 -5.81 12.37 2.16
CA GLU A 15 -6.72 12.82 1.09
C GLU A 15 -5.96 13.55 -0.03
N GLU A 16 -4.93 14.32 0.32
CA GLU A 16 -4.05 15.00 -0.63
C GLU A 16 -3.21 14.02 -1.45
N GLY A 17 -2.59 13.02 -0.80
CA GLY A 17 -1.79 12.00 -1.48
C GLY A 17 -2.64 11.14 -2.43
N ALA A 18 -3.87 10.81 -2.02
CA ALA A 18 -4.83 10.12 -2.87
C ALA A 18 -5.26 10.97 -4.08
N ALA A 19 -5.48 12.27 -3.87
CA ALA A 19 -5.82 13.21 -4.95
C ALA A 19 -4.70 13.32 -6.00
N GLN A 20 -3.45 13.42 -5.54
CA GLN A 20 -2.28 13.43 -6.41
C GLN A 20 -2.14 12.11 -7.18
N PHE A 21 -2.22 10.97 -6.50
CA PHE A 21 -2.10 9.65 -7.13
C PHE A 21 -3.19 9.40 -8.19
N LEU A 22 -4.43 9.76 -7.88
CA LEU A 22 -5.56 9.55 -8.78
C LEU A 22 -5.72 10.66 -9.82
N SER A 23 -4.91 11.73 -9.74
CA SER A 23 -5.00 12.92 -10.60
C SER A 23 -6.41 13.54 -10.60
N VAL A 24 -7.02 13.63 -9.41
CA VAL A 24 -8.35 14.22 -9.20
C VAL A 24 -8.29 15.33 -8.15
N ASP A 25 -9.33 16.17 -8.10
CA ASP A 25 -9.43 17.21 -7.08
C ASP A 25 -9.63 16.61 -5.68
N GLN A 26 -8.96 17.16 -4.68
CA GLN A 26 -9.06 16.74 -3.28
C GLN A 26 -10.49 16.82 -2.76
N ALA A 27 -11.29 17.79 -3.24
CA ALA A 27 -12.71 17.87 -2.87
C ALA A 27 -13.51 16.63 -3.32
N GLN A 28 -13.14 16.01 -4.45
CA GLN A 28 -13.77 14.77 -4.91
C GLN A 28 -13.38 13.58 -4.03
N ILE A 29 -12.10 13.47 -3.66
CA ILE A 29 -11.62 12.46 -2.71
C ILE A 29 -12.40 12.57 -1.39
N SER A 30 -12.47 13.79 -0.83
CA SER A 30 -13.17 14.02 0.44
C SER A 30 -14.67 13.69 0.32
N ARG A 31 -15.31 14.00 -0.81
CA ARG A 31 -16.70 13.62 -1.07
C ARG A 31 -16.86 12.09 -1.07
N TRP A 32 -16.04 11.35 -1.81
CA TRP A 32 -16.13 9.87 -1.86
C TRP A 32 -15.80 9.21 -0.53
N CYS A 33 -14.95 9.83 0.30
CA CYS A 33 -14.63 9.36 1.63
C CYS A 33 -15.80 9.52 2.62
N ASN A 34 -16.58 10.59 2.50
CA ASN A 34 -17.57 11.00 3.51
C ASN A 34 -19.02 10.78 3.11
N THR A 35 -19.30 10.49 1.83
CA THR A 35 -20.68 10.30 1.32
C THR A 35 -20.93 8.87 0.85
N ALA A 36 -22.19 8.58 0.50
CA ALA A 36 -22.57 7.31 -0.14
C ALA A 36 -22.24 7.27 -1.64
N ASP A 37 -21.80 8.39 -2.22
CA ASP A 37 -21.40 8.46 -3.63
C ASP A 37 -20.04 7.79 -3.81
N GLY A 38 -20.01 6.75 -4.65
CA GLY A 38 -18.78 6.08 -5.03
C GLY A 38 -18.02 6.85 -6.13
N PRO A 39 -16.69 6.64 -6.24
CA PRO A 39 -15.93 7.16 -7.36
C PRO A 39 -16.26 6.40 -8.66
N PRO A 40 -15.90 6.98 -9.82
CA PRO A 40 -15.95 6.31 -11.12
C PRO A 40 -15.16 4.98 -11.14
N VAL A 41 -15.48 4.11 -12.10
CA VAL A 41 -14.87 2.77 -12.20
C VAL A 41 -13.37 2.84 -12.44
N GLU A 42 -12.89 3.86 -13.14
CA GLU A 42 -11.49 4.09 -13.48
C GLU A 42 -10.64 4.32 -12.22
N VAL A 43 -11.21 5.00 -11.21
CA VAL A 43 -10.57 5.21 -9.90
C VAL A 43 -10.41 3.86 -9.18
N TRP A 44 -11.43 3.01 -9.22
CA TRP A 44 -11.33 1.68 -8.64
C TRP A 44 -10.28 0.81 -9.35
N GLN A 45 -10.21 0.87 -10.68
CA GLN A 45 -9.21 0.15 -11.47
C GLN A 45 -7.78 0.63 -11.14
N ALA A 46 -7.58 1.93 -10.93
CA ALA A 46 -6.29 2.48 -10.50
C ALA A 46 -5.89 1.96 -9.11
N LEU A 47 -6.83 1.91 -8.17
CA LEU A 47 -6.59 1.38 -6.82
C LEU A 47 -6.29 -0.13 -6.82
N VAL A 48 -6.98 -0.91 -7.66
CA VAL A 48 -6.68 -2.34 -7.84
C VAL A 48 -5.28 -2.53 -8.43
N SER A 49 -4.91 -1.72 -9.42
CA SER A 49 -3.57 -1.76 -10.01
C SER A 49 -2.48 -1.42 -8.97
N LEU A 50 -2.75 -0.46 -8.08
CA LEU A 50 -1.85 -0.15 -6.97
C LEU A 50 -1.74 -1.32 -5.98
N PHE A 51 -2.87 -1.96 -5.64
CA PHE A 51 -2.85 -3.12 -4.77
C PHE A 51 -1.98 -4.24 -5.33
N ASP A 52 -2.08 -4.53 -6.63
CA ASP A 52 -1.22 -5.53 -7.27
C ASP A 52 0.26 -5.15 -7.20
N LYS A 53 0.61 -3.88 -7.40
CA LYS A 53 1.99 -3.41 -7.22
C LYS A 53 2.47 -3.60 -5.78
N ILE A 54 1.64 -3.27 -4.79
CA ILE A 54 1.96 -3.47 -3.36
C ILE A 54 2.17 -4.95 -3.08
N ARG A 55 1.28 -5.81 -3.60
CA ARG A 55 1.35 -7.26 -3.42
C ARG A 55 2.63 -7.84 -4.02
N PHE A 56 2.94 -7.52 -5.28
CA PHE A 56 4.16 -8.01 -5.93
C PHE A 56 5.43 -7.50 -5.23
N ALA A 57 5.44 -6.23 -4.83
CA ALA A 57 6.55 -5.65 -4.09
C ALA A 57 6.74 -6.34 -2.73
N ALA A 58 5.66 -6.70 -2.04
CA ALA A 58 5.71 -7.45 -0.79
C ALA A 58 6.21 -8.88 -0.99
N GLU A 59 5.75 -9.57 -2.03
CA GLU A 59 6.21 -10.92 -2.38
C GLU A 59 7.70 -10.95 -2.69
N ASP A 60 8.20 -9.99 -3.47
CA ASP A 60 9.62 -9.92 -3.81
C ASP A 60 10.48 -9.53 -2.60
N ALA A 61 9.99 -8.60 -1.76
CA ALA A 61 10.63 -8.26 -0.50
C ALA A 61 10.75 -9.48 0.42
N ALA A 62 9.68 -10.27 0.55
CA ALA A 62 9.70 -11.49 1.36
C ALA A 62 10.67 -12.55 0.80
N LYS A 63 10.73 -12.75 -0.52
CA LYS A 63 11.70 -13.66 -1.16
C LYS A 63 13.15 -13.22 -0.96
N SER A 64 13.40 -11.91 -0.89
CA SER A 64 14.75 -11.36 -0.70
C SER A 64 15.24 -11.42 0.75
N ALA A 65 14.36 -11.72 1.70
CA ALA A 65 14.72 -11.83 3.11
C ALA A 65 15.59 -13.08 3.32
N ASP A 66 16.74 -12.90 3.98
CA ASP A 66 17.61 -13.99 4.39
C ASP A 66 16.98 -14.74 5.56
N LEU A 67 16.46 -15.94 5.30
CA LEU A 67 15.72 -16.74 6.28
C LEU A 67 16.63 -17.57 7.19
N ASP A 68 17.89 -17.81 6.81
CA ASP A 68 18.75 -18.79 7.49
C ASP A 68 19.17 -18.32 8.90
N HIS A 69 18.98 -17.02 9.20
CA HIS A 69 19.37 -16.38 10.45
C HIS A 69 18.26 -15.53 11.10
N LEU A 70 17.00 -15.68 10.66
CA LEU A 70 15.88 -14.92 11.23
C LEU A 70 15.23 -15.69 12.40
N ASP A 71 15.11 -15.04 13.55
CA ASP A 71 14.24 -15.47 14.64
C ASP A 71 12.90 -14.70 14.62
N ALA A 72 11.85 -15.26 15.20
CA ALA A 72 10.54 -14.62 15.27
C ALA A 72 10.59 -13.25 15.97
N SER A 73 11.54 -13.07 16.90
CA SER A 73 11.79 -11.80 17.59
C SER A 73 12.35 -10.70 16.67
N ASP A 74 12.97 -11.07 15.55
CA ASP A 74 13.61 -10.15 14.60
C ASP A 74 12.65 -9.63 13.53
N LEU A 75 11.46 -10.21 13.36
CA LEU A 75 10.45 -9.81 12.36
C LEU A 75 10.10 -8.31 12.40
N ASN A 76 10.15 -7.68 13.58
CA ASN A 76 9.89 -6.24 13.75
C ASN A 76 11.08 -5.34 13.37
N ARG A 77 12.26 -5.92 13.13
CA ARG A 77 13.52 -5.23 12.82
C ARG A 77 14.03 -5.53 11.41
N ILE A 78 13.34 -6.39 10.65
CA ILE A 78 13.75 -6.75 9.30
C ILE A 78 13.71 -5.51 8.41
N ALA A 79 14.88 -5.18 7.84
CA ALA A 79 14.98 -4.23 6.76
C ALA A 79 14.61 -4.93 5.45
N LEU A 80 13.37 -4.76 5.02
CA LEU A 80 12.89 -5.27 3.73
C LEU A 80 13.15 -4.26 2.62
N ILE A 81 13.81 -4.72 1.56
CA ILE A 81 13.99 -3.92 0.35
C ILE A 81 12.70 -4.03 -0.46
N VAL A 82 11.86 -3.00 -0.35
CA VAL A 82 10.64 -2.89 -1.15
C VAL A 82 11.03 -2.32 -2.53
N PRO A 83 10.70 -3.01 -3.65
CA PRO A 83 11.07 -2.58 -4.99
C PRO A 83 10.64 -1.13 -5.34
N ASP A 84 11.49 -0.44 -6.10
CA ASP A 84 11.23 0.91 -6.64
C ASP A 84 10.09 0.95 -7.67
N SER A 85 9.45 -0.18 -7.98
CA SER A 85 8.20 -0.20 -8.75
C SER A 85 7.02 0.47 -8.01
N LEU A 86 7.14 0.66 -6.69
CA LEU A 86 6.32 1.54 -5.86
C LEU A 86 6.90 2.95 -5.71
N ALA A 87 8.04 3.26 -6.32
CA ALA A 87 8.56 4.62 -6.48
C ALA A 87 8.08 5.20 -7.83
N GLY A 88 6.77 5.10 -8.10
CA GLY A 88 6.17 5.74 -9.26
C GLY A 88 6.20 7.27 -9.15
N GLU A 89 6.40 7.93 -10.30
CA GLU A 89 6.38 9.37 -10.61
C GLU A 89 6.82 10.34 -9.49
N THR A 90 7.92 11.04 -9.75
CA THR A 90 8.51 12.06 -8.87
C THR A 90 7.45 13.04 -8.36
N GLY A 91 7.13 12.97 -7.06
CA GLY A 91 6.24 13.93 -6.39
C GLY A 91 5.04 13.31 -5.65
N ILE A 92 4.69 12.04 -5.90
CA ILE A 92 3.59 11.37 -5.19
C ILE A 92 4.09 10.77 -3.87
N ASP A 93 3.45 11.09 -2.75
CA ASP A 93 3.76 10.49 -1.45
C ASP A 93 3.37 9.01 -1.41
N GLN A 94 4.34 8.13 -1.69
CA GLN A 94 4.18 6.68 -1.66
C GLN A 94 4.61 6.05 -0.32
N THR A 95 4.72 6.86 0.75
CA THR A 95 5.08 6.35 2.09
C THR A 95 4.04 5.35 2.61
N GLY A 96 2.75 5.62 2.39
CA GLY A 96 1.66 4.71 2.74
C GLY A 96 1.75 3.36 2.03
N PRO A 97 1.74 3.32 0.68
CA PRO A 97 1.87 2.08 -0.09
C PRO A 97 3.12 1.26 0.26
N ARG A 98 4.26 1.92 0.51
CA ARG A 98 5.49 1.24 0.94
C ARG A 98 5.32 0.57 2.30
N ARG A 99 4.70 1.25 3.26
CA ARG A 99 4.39 0.66 4.58
C ARG A 99 3.43 -0.52 4.47
N ALA A 100 2.43 -0.43 3.59
CA ALA A 100 1.51 -1.53 3.33
C ALA A 100 2.24 -2.75 2.75
N ALA A 101 3.16 -2.54 1.79
CA ALA A 101 3.98 -3.62 1.22
C ALA A 101 4.87 -4.28 2.28
N THR A 102 5.56 -3.49 3.12
CA THR A 102 6.37 -4.02 4.23
C THR A 102 5.52 -4.84 5.20
N ALA A 103 4.35 -4.33 5.59
CA ALA A 103 3.45 -5.05 6.50
C ALA A 103 2.97 -6.39 5.91
N MET A 104 2.62 -6.43 4.62
CA MET A 104 2.24 -7.66 3.92
C MET A 104 3.41 -8.65 3.86
N ALA A 105 4.62 -8.18 3.55
CA ALA A 105 5.81 -9.01 3.48
C ALA A 105 6.17 -9.61 4.86
N VAL A 106 6.19 -8.80 5.92
CA VAL A 106 6.41 -9.28 7.30
C VAL A 106 5.34 -10.28 7.72
N THR A 107 4.06 -10.02 7.40
CA THR A 107 2.97 -10.97 7.72
C THR A 107 3.17 -12.31 7.00
N THR A 108 3.68 -12.28 5.76
CA THR A 108 3.96 -13.49 4.99
C THR A 108 5.13 -14.26 5.60
N LEU A 109 6.20 -13.58 6.00
CA LEU A 109 7.35 -14.17 6.68
C LEU A 109 6.97 -14.76 8.05
N ALA A 110 6.15 -14.05 8.83
CA ALA A 110 5.69 -14.50 10.14
C ALA A 110 4.97 -15.85 10.10
N ARG A 111 4.23 -16.14 9.02
CA ARG A 111 3.55 -17.44 8.84
C ARG A 111 4.51 -18.62 8.69
N VAL A 112 5.78 -18.40 8.35
CA VAL A 112 6.79 -19.46 8.24
C VAL A 112 7.31 -19.90 9.63
N PHE A 113 7.19 -19.03 10.63
CA PHE A 113 7.66 -19.27 12.00
C PHE A 113 6.61 -19.88 12.94
N VAL A 114 5.37 -20.08 12.46
CA VAL A 114 4.24 -20.68 13.22
C VAL A 114 4.03 -22.11 12.75
#